data_AF-A0A1C3E8B6-F1
#
_entry.id   AF-A0A1C3E8B6-F1
#
_cell.length_a   1.000
_cell.length_b   1.000
_cell.length_c   1.000
_cell.angle_alpha   90.00
_cell.angle_beta   90.00
_cell.angle_gamma   90.00
#
_symmetry.space_group_name_H-M   'P 1'
#
loop_
_entity.id
_entity.type
_entity.pdbx_description
1 polymer ?
#
loop_
_entity_poly.entity_id
_entity_poly.type
_entity_poly.pdbx_seq_one_letter_code
_entity_poly.pdbx_strand_id
1 'polypeptide(L)'
;MSRLLQMALVLSVLVWVAGCGNDRPALPVYSLDGLKRDLGSIAQTGDGGSALEGIKYSIEKLASEKFAGAEELKKQFSRLEKAGNAENRKQIAGEMLKIVEAPKPAA
;
A
#
# COMPACT_ATOMS: atom_id res chain seq x y z
N MET A 1 -37.40 -20.33 -46.89
CA MET A 1 -36.37 -20.99 -46.06
C MET A 1 -35.05 -20.24 -46.23
N SER A 2 -34.60 -19.66 -45.11
CA SER A 2 -33.21 -19.36 -44.71
C SER A 2 -32.23 -18.76 -45.73
N ARG A 3 -32.14 -17.42 -45.82
CA ARG A 3 -30.89 -16.65 -46.06
C ARG A 3 -30.95 -15.21 -45.51
N LEU A 4 -31.57 -14.99 -44.35
CA LEU A 4 -31.70 -13.64 -43.76
C LEU A 4 -31.28 -13.57 -42.28
N LEU A 5 -30.58 -14.58 -41.77
CA LEU A 5 -30.32 -14.71 -40.34
C LEU A 5 -28.85 -15.05 -40.04
N GLN A 6 -27.89 -14.28 -40.53
CA GLN A 6 -26.47 -14.52 -40.17
C GLN A 6 -25.52 -13.31 -40.31
N MET A 7 -26.03 -12.08 -40.21
CA MET A 7 -25.19 -10.87 -40.08
C MET A 7 -25.72 -9.95 -38.98
N ALA A 8 -25.89 -10.50 -37.77
CA ALA A 8 -26.32 -9.77 -36.58
C ALA A 8 -25.44 -10.10 -35.35
N LEU A 9 -24.19 -10.44 -35.59
CA LEU A 9 -23.23 -10.72 -34.52
C LEU A 9 -21.88 -10.14 -34.95
N VAL A 10 -21.16 -9.52 -34.02
CA VAL A 10 -19.87 -8.83 -34.21
C VAL A 10 -20.00 -7.38 -34.70
N LEU A 11 -20.47 -6.48 -33.82
CA LEU A 11 -19.78 -5.20 -33.55
C LEU A 11 -20.45 -4.50 -32.36
N SER A 12 -20.55 -5.23 -31.26
CA SER A 12 -20.71 -4.67 -29.91
C SER A 12 -19.32 -4.22 -29.44
N VAL A 13 -18.93 -3.01 -29.82
CA VAL A 13 -17.75 -2.32 -29.28
C VAL A 13 -18.30 -1.21 -28.38
N LEU A 14 -18.37 -1.42 -27.06
CA LEU A 14 -17.29 -1.10 -26.10
C LEU A 14 -16.90 0.38 -26.27
N VAL A 15 -17.09 1.34 -25.35
CA VAL A 15 -17.05 1.31 -23.89
C VAL A 15 -17.72 2.62 -23.40
N TRP A 16 -18.73 2.49 -22.56
CA TRP A 16 -18.96 3.43 -21.45
C TRP A 16 -17.96 3.08 -20.35
N VAL A 17 -17.40 4.10 -19.68
CA VAL A 17 -16.50 4.13 -18.49
C VAL A 17 -15.27 4.95 -18.87
N ALA A 18 -14.80 5.97 -18.14
CA ALA A 18 -15.24 6.73 -16.99
C ALA A 18 -14.14 7.79 -16.76
N GLY A 19 -14.43 8.79 -15.92
CA GLY A 19 -13.39 9.41 -15.11
C GLY A 19 -13.12 10.88 -15.42
N CYS A 20 -13.62 11.75 -14.53
CA CYS A 20 -13.08 13.08 -14.31
C CYS A 20 -11.55 13.03 -14.28
N GLY A 21 -10.91 13.71 -15.23
CA GLY A 21 -9.50 14.07 -15.14
C GLY A 21 -9.32 15.10 -14.02
N ASN A 22 -9.29 14.63 -12.77
CA ASN A 22 -8.63 15.38 -11.71
C ASN A 22 -7.17 14.93 -11.72
N ASP A 23 -6.42 15.44 -12.70
CA ASP A 23 -4.98 15.29 -12.88
C ASP A 23 -4.22 16.11 -11.83
N ARG A 24 -4.60 15.92 -10.56
CA ARG A 24 -3.78 16.34 -9.45
C ARG A 24 -2.80 15.20 -9.22
N PRO A 25 -1.47 15.45 -9.23
CA PRO A 25 -0.54 14.46 -8.72
C PRO A 25 -1.05 14.07 -7.33
N ALA A 26 -1.35 12.79 -7.14
CA ALA A 26 -1.75 12.29 -5.83
C ALA A 26 -0.59 12.63 -4.91
N LEU A 27 -0.76 13.68 -4.09
CA LEU A 27 0.16 13.98 -3.01
C LEU A 27 0.39 12.67 -2.26
N PRO A 28 1.62 12.34 -1.86
CA PRO A 28 1.88 11.10 -1.14
C PRO A 28 0.88 11.00 0.00
N VAL A 29 -0.05 10.05 -0.15
CA VAL A 29 -1.15 9.88 0.80
C VAL A 29 -0.55 9.13 1.98
N TYR A 30 0.04 9.89 2.90
CA TYR A 30 0.50 9.39 4.18
C TYR A 30 -0.74 8.96 4.98
N SER A 31 -1.07 7.69 4.88
CA SER A 31 -2.26 7.06 5.44
C SER A 31 -1.95 5.61 5.78
N LEU A 32 -2.83 4.99 6.56
CA LEU A 32 -2.70 3.58 6.94
C LEU A 32 -2.59 2.65 5.70
N ASP A 33 -3.34 2.93 4.64
CA ASP A 33 -3.23 2.19 3.37
C ASP A 33 -1.90 2.43 2.63
N GLY A 34 -1.40 3.67 2.64
CA GLY A 34 -0.09 4.01 2.07
C GLY A 34 1.03 3.26 2.80
N LEU A 35 0.97 3.26 4.13
CA LEU A 35 1.87 2.49 4.99
C LEU A 35 1.85 0.99 4.67
N LYS A 36 0.65 0.39 4.55
CA LYS A 36 0.51 -1.02 4.17
C LYS A 36 1.13 -1.32 2.82
N ARG A 37 0.90 -0.46 1.83
CA ARG A 37 1.43 -0.63 0.48
C ARG A 37 2.96 -0.57 0.48
N ASP A 38 3.54 0.42 1.15
CA ASP A 38 4.98 0.61 1.18
C ASP A 38 5.66 -0.54 1.97
N LEU A 39 5.11 -0.92 3.13
CA LEU A 39 5.58 -2.08 3.89
C LEU A 39 5.43 -3.39 3.10
N GLY A 40 4.33 -3.56 2.37
CA GLY A 40 4.10 -4.71 1.48
C GLY A 40 5.15 -4.80 0.38
N SER A 41 5.50 -3.67 -0.23
CA SER A 41 6.58 -3.59 -1.21
C SER A 41 7.92 -4.03 -0.62
N ILE A 42 8.28 -3.54 0.57
CA ILE A 42 9.53 -3.94 1.25
C ILE A 42 9.46 -5.42 1.67
N ALA A 43 8.33 -5.91 2.15
CA ALA A 43 8.14 -7.31 2.53
C ALA A 43 8.33 -8.28 1.34
N GLN A 44 7.98 -7.85 0.12
CA GLN A 44 8.16 -8.64 -1.09
C GLN A 44 9.58 -8.52 -1.67
N THR A 45 10.08 -7.30 -1.79
CA THR A 45 11.32 -6.99 -2.53
C THR A 45 12.56 -6.94 -1.65
N GLY A 46 12.41 -6.53 -0.39
CA GLY A 46 13.51 -6.23 0.53
C GLY A 46 14.27 -4.96 0.19
N ASP A 47 13.75 -4.13 -0.73
CA ASP A 47 14.31 -2.83 -1.07
C ASP A 47 13.60 -1.72 -0.28
N GLY A 48 14.36 -0.88 0.41
CA GLY A 48 13.81 0.17 1.25
C GLY A 48 13.67 1.54 0.56
N GLY A 49 14.37 1.78 -0.57
CA GLY A 49 14.64 3.08 -1.19
C GLY A 49 13.84 4.28 -0.69
N SER A 50 12.94 4.81 -1.54
CA SER A 50 12.06 5.92 -1.18
C SER A 50 10.89 5.50 -0.28
N ALA A 51 10.62 4.20 -0.17
CA ALA A 51 9.54 3.67 0.66
C ALA A 51 9.78 3.91 2.16
N LEU A 52 11.04 3.89 2.61
CA LEU A 52 11.39 4.16 4.01
C LEU A 52 10.95 5.57 4.46
N GLU A 53 11.12 6.58 3.61
CA GLU A 53 10.70 7.94 3.91
C GLU A 53 9.16 8.04 4.00
N GLY A 54 8.44 7.42 3.07
CA GLY A 54 6.97 7.35 3.09
C GLY A 54 6.42 6.64 4.33
N ILE A 55 7.09 5.57 4.76
CA ILE A 55 6.77 4.84 5.99
C ILE A 55 6.97 5.72 7.22
N LYS A 56 8.10 6.43 7.30
CA LYS A 56 8.40 7.35 8.42
C LYS A 56 7.28 8.37 8.59
N TYR A 57 6.94 9.10 7.53
CA TYR A 57 5.87 10.11 7.57
C TYR A 57 4.51 9.52 7.94
N SER A 58 4.19 8.33 7.43
CA SER A 58 2.94 7.65 7.75
C SER A 58 2.87 7.26 9.23
N ILE A 59 3.96 6.77 9.81
CA ILE A 59 4.03 6.44 11.25
C ILE A 59 3.93 7.69 12.12
N GLU A 60 4.57 8.80 11.73
CA GLU A 60 4.48 10.07 12.46
C GLU A 60 3.04 10.62 12.47
N LYS A 61 2.35 10.53 11.33
CA LYS A 61 0.95 10.90 11.24
C LYS A 61 0.05 10.00 12.09
N LEU A 62 0.20 8.68 11.99
CA LEU A 62 -0.55 7.72 12.80
C LEU A 62 -0.33 7.91 14.31
N ALA A 63 0.90 8.27 14.72
CA ALA A 63 1.19 8.61 16.11
C ALA A 63 0.46 9.88 16.56
N SER A 64 0.38 10.89 15.69
CA SER A 64 -0.37 12.13 15.95
C SER A 64 -1.88 11.86 16.07
N GLU A 65 -2.38 10.88 15.32
CA GLU A 65 -3.77 10.40 15.34
C GLU A 65 -4.05 9.39 16.47
N LYS A 66 -3.08 9.13 17.36
CA LYS A 66 -3.17 8.17 18.48
C LYS A 66 -3.54 6.75 18.03
N PHE A 67 -3.05 6.32 16.87
CA PHE A 67 -3.24 4.95 16.39
C PHE A 67 -2.66 3.92 17.38
N ALA A 68 -3.47 2.92 17.73
CA ALA A 68 -3.03 1.82 18.59
C ALA A 68 -1.91 1.03 17.88
N GLY A 69 -0.72 0.99 18.47
CA GLY A 69 0.46 0.36 17.87
C GLY A 69 1.41 1.33 17.16
N ALA A 70 1.17 2.65 17.16
CA ALA A 70 2.09 3.63 16.58
C ALA A 70 3.48 3.61 17.24
N GLU A 71 3.58 3.40 18.56
CA GLU A 71 4.87 3.25 19.25
C GLU A 71 5.62 1.98 18.82
N GLU A 72 4.91 0.87 18.67
CA GLU A 72 5.51 -0.38 18.18
C GLU A 72 5.97 -0.22 16.73
N LEU A 73 5.17 0.45 15.88
CA LEU A 73 5.58 0.79 14.52
C LEU A 73 6.85 1.64 14.49
N LYS A 74 7.00 2.64 15.37
CA LYS A 74 8.23 3.44 15.48
C LYS A 74 9.44 2.56 15.84
N LYS A 75 9.30 1.67 16.82
CA LYS A 75 10.37 0.75 17.24
C LYS A 75 10.78 -0.18 16.10
N GLN A 76 9.81 -0.77 15.41
CA GLN A 76 10.07 -1.66 14.28
C GLN A 76 10.66 -0.91 13.09
N PHE A 77 10.22 0.32 12.82
CA PHE A 77 10.79 1.16 11.77
C PHE A 77 12.27 1.45 12.01
N SER A 78 12.67 1.77 13.25
CA SER A 78 14.09 1.92 13.58
C SER A 78 14.93 0.64 13.33
N ARG A 79 14.33 -0.55 13.47
CA ARG A 79 14.98 -1.82 13.08
C ARG A 79 15.05 -1.95 11.57
N LEU A 80 13.98 -1.57 10.86
CA LEU A 80 13.87 -1.63 9.40
C LEU A 80 14.93 -0.74 8.73
N GLU A 81 15.10 0.50 9.20
CA GLU A 81 16.10 1.44 8.70
C GLU A 81 17.54 0.94 8.88
N LYS A 82 17.80 0.21 9.98
CA LYS A 82 19.13 -0.33 10.31
C LYS A 82 19.37 -1.73 9.75
N ALA A 83 18.40 -2.31 9.06
CA ALA A 83 18.51 -3.67 8.57
C ALA A 83 19.56 -3.74 7.44
N GLY A 84 20.66 -4.45 7.74
CA GLY A 84 21.83 -4.53 6.86
C GLY A 84 21.64 -5.40 5.60
N ASN A 85 20.53 -6.11 5.45
CA ASN A 85 20.26 -6.94 4.28
C ASN A 85 18.76 -7.01 3.93
N ALA A 86 18.48 -7.44 2.71
CA ALA A 86 17.12 -7.51 2.17
C ALA A 86 16.22 -8.48 2.94
N GLU A 87 16.74 -9.63 3.38
CA GLU A 87 15.99 -10.66 4.10
C GLU A 87 15.45 -10.14 5.44
N ASN A 88 16.32 -9.45 6.20
CA ASN A 88 15.94 -8.79 7.45
C ASN A 88 14.91 -7.68 7.19
N ARG A 89 15.06 -6.91 6.10
CA ARG A 89 14.07 -5.88 5.73
C ARG A 89 12.71 -6.50 5.44
N LYS A 90 12.67 -7.62 4.70
CA LYS A 90 11.42 -8.33 4.41
C LYS A 90 10.74 -8.81 5.68
N GLN A 91 11.51 -9.43 6.58
CA GLN A 91 10.99 -9.92 7.85
C GLN A 91 10.42 -8.79 8.71
N ILE A 92 11.18 -7.71 8.92
CA ILE A 92 10.76 -6.59 9.76
C ILE A 92 9.54 -5.88 9.16
N ALA A 93 9.52 -5.66 7.83
CA ALA A 93 8.36 -5.09 7.16
C ALA A 93 7.10 -5.98 7.32
N GLY A 94 7.26 -7.31 7.27
CA GLY A 94 6.20 -8.26 7.57
C GLY A 94 5.72 -8.22 9.02
N GLU A 95 6.61 -8.02 9.99
CA GLU A 95 6.23 -7.79 11.40
C GLU A 95 5.41 -6.49 11.54
N MET A 96 5.84 -5.43 10.85
CA MET A 96 5.13 -4.15 10.85
C MET A 96 3.72 -4.26 10.25
N LEU A 97 3.54 -4.99 9.15
CA LEU A 97 2.22 -5.22 8.55
C LEU A 97 1.23 -5.82 9.55
N LYS A 98 1.66 -6.81 10.34
CA LYS A 98 0.82 -7.42 11.38
C LYS A 98 0.32 -6.41 12.41
N ILE A 99 1.15 -5.42 12.78
CA ILE A 99 0.76 -4.34 13.70
C ILE A 99 -0.30 -3.45 13.05
N VAL A 100 -0.17 -3.16 11.76
CA VAL A 100 -1.14 -2.31 11.05
C VAL A 100 -2.47 -3.05 10.81
N GLU A 101 -2.44 -4.36 10.60
CA GLU A 101 -3.63 -5.20 10.35
C GLU A 101 -4.36 -5.60 11.63
N ALA A 102 -3.63 -5.88 12.69
CA ALA A 102 -4.15 -6.24 14.01
C ALA A 102 -3.42 -5.40 15.07
N PRO A 103 -3.79 -4.12 15.23
CA PRO A 103 -3.16 -3.27 16.23
C PRO A 103 -3.39 -3.88 17.61
N LYS A 104 -2.31 -4.38 18.23
CA LYS A 104 -2.39 -4.91 19.58
C LYS A 104 -2.88 -3.78 20.48
N PRO A 105 -3.97 -3.96 21.25
CA PRO A 105 -4.44 -2.91 22.15
C PRO A 105 -3.28 -2.55 23.09
N ALA A 106 -3.01 -1.26 23.22
CA ALA A 106 -2.08 -0.75 24.21
C ALA A 106 -2.56 -1.25 25.58
N ALA A 107 -1.73 -2.04 26.26
CA ALA A 107 -1.99 -2.56 27.59
C ALA A 107 -1.78 -1.48 28.65
#